data_AF-A0A7S0Y9T7-F1
#
_entry.id   AF-A0A7S0Y9T7-F1
#
_cell.length_a   1.000
_cell.length_b   1.000
_cell.length_c   1.000
_cell.angle_alpha   90.00
_cell.angle_beta   90.00
_cell.angle_gamma   90.00
#
_symmetry.space_group_name_H-M   'P 1'
#
loop_
_entity.id
_entity.type
_entity.pdbx_description
1 polymer ?
#
loop_
_entity_poly.entity_id
_entity_poly.type
_entity_poly.pdbx_seq_one_letter_code
_entity_poly.pdbx_strand_id
1 'polypeptide(L)'
;GGLVYGSPMDHAMDTAESTGDGRARYGADAPATTKLFAVVLLDAAGREAVCGAVEGMRDTFPLDAARLDKILRWVDAGSLHMTLHSLEVPDGEVEEVADALEEAVAASNISPFTVRTGAVGCFWAPGGSGWGRVPRVIWQGVHE
;
A
#
# COMPACT_ATOMS: atom_id res chain seq x y z
N GLY A 1 2.13 14.82 9.10
CA GLY A 1 1.62 13.79 8.17
C GLY A 1 1.60 14.37 6.78
N GLY A 2 1.62 13.56 5.74
CA GLY A 2 1.37 14.00 4.38
C GLY A 2 0.36 13.05 3.73
N LEU A 3 -0.45 13.55 2.81
CA LEU A 3 -1.33 12.72 1.99
C LEU A 3 -0.63 12.41 0.67
N VAL A 4 -0.72 11.16 0.21
CA VAL A 4 -0.18 10.74 -1.09
C VAL A 4 -1.33 10.22 -1.94
N TYR A 5 -1.54 10.84 -3.09
CA TYR A 5 -2.53 10.44 -4.08
C TYR A 5 -1.96 9.30 -4.93
N GLY A 6 -2.63 8.15 -4.94
CA GLY A 6 -2.30 7.02 -5.80
C GLY A 6 -3.40 6.80 -6.83
N SER A 7 -3.04 6.77 -8.11
CA SER A 7 -3.95 6.30 -9.16
C SER A 7 -4.24 4.81 -8.94
N PRO A 8 -5.51 4.36 -9.03
CA PRO A 8 -5.87 2.99 -8.69
C PRO A 8 -5.24 2.04 -9.71
N MET A 9 -4.25 1.24 -9.28
CA MET A 9 -3.87 0.04 -10.02
C MET A 9 -4.98 -0.99 -9.81
N ASP A 10 -5.81 -1.13 -10.83
CA ASP A 10 -6.76 -2.21 -11.13
C ASP A 10 -6.98 -3.22 -10.00
N HIS A 11 -8.00 -2.96 -9.18
CA HIS A 11 -8.69 -4.01 -8.43
C HIS A 11 -10.14 -3.65 -8.16
N ALA A 12 -11.03 -4.17 -9.00
CA ALA A 12 -12.35 -4.60 -8.54
C ALA A 12 -12.14 -5.85 -7.66
N MET A 13 -12.47 -5.79 -6.37
CA MET A 13 -12.69 -6.98 -5.54
C MET A 13 -14.18 -7.12 -5.26
N ASP A 14 -14.67 -8.33 -5.52
CA ASP A 14 -16.06 -8.77 -5.45
C ASP A 14 -16.68 -8.64 -4.05
N THR A 15 -17.75 -7.85 -3.96
CA THR A 15 -18.86 -8.08 -3.03
C THR A 15 -20.05 -8.58 -3.83
N ALA A 16 -20.13 -9.90 -4.04
CA ALA A 16 -21.25 -10.51 -4.73
C ALA A 16 -22.40 -10.81 -3.75
N GLU A 17 -23.54 -10.13 -3.91
CA GLU A 17 -24.81 -10.63 -3.41
C GLU A 17 -25.37 -11.67 -4.40
N SER A 18 -25.55 -12.90 -3.92
CA SER A 18 -26.11 -14.00 -4.71
C SER A 18 -27.64 -13.87 -4.76
N THR A 19 -28.17 -13.42 -5.89
CA THR A 19 -29.58 -13.69 -6.23
C THR A 19 -29.69 -15.13 -6.73
N GLY A 20 -30.66 -15.88 -6.22
CA GLY A 20 -30.85 -17.31 -6.47
C GLY A 20 -31.16 -17.73 -7.92
N ASP A 21 -30.80 -16.93 -8.92
CA ASP A 21 -30.87 -17.23 -10.36
C ASP A 21 -29.49 -17.44 -11.01
N GLY A 22 -28.40 -17.38 -10.24
CA GLY A 22 -27.05 -17.70 -10.70
C GLY A 22 -26.44 -16.68 -11.67
N ARG A 23 -27.03 -15.49 -11.80
CA ARG A 23 -26.48 -14.37 -12.60
C ARG A 23 -26.12 -13.22 -11.68
N ALA A 24 -24.81 -13.02 -11.45
CA ALA A 24 -24.31 -11.80 -10.84
C ALA A 24 -24.66 -10.62 -11.76
N ARG A 25 -25.58 -9.75 -11.32
CA ARG A 25 -25.76 -8.43 -11.92
C ARG A 25 -24.74 -7.52 -11.26
N TYR A 26 -23.65 -7.20 -11.94
CA TYR A 26 -22.85 -6.03 -11.59
C TYR A 26 -23.77 -4.82 -11.78
N GLY A 27 -24.17 -4.18 -10.69
CA GLY A 27 -24.93 -2.93 -10.75
C GLY A 27 -24.08 -1.90 -11.47
N ALA A 28 -24.52 -1.44 -12.64
CA ALA A 28 -23.84 -0.44 -13.45
C ALA A 28 -23.86 0.97 -12.85
N ASP A 29 -24.31 1.11 -11.60
CA ASP A 29 -24.60 2.38 -10.93
C ASP A 29 -23.76 2.62 -9.66
N ALA A 30 -22.73 1.80 -9.40
CA ALA A 30 -21.79 2.11 -8.32
C ALA A 30 -21.00 3.38 -8.71
N PRO A 31 -21.00 4.44 -7.89
CA PRO A 31 -20.25 5.65 -8.19
C PRO A 31 -18.76 5.31 -8.29
N ALA A 32 -18.07 5.95 -9.24
CA ALA A 32 -16.62 5.81 -9.34
C ALA A 32 -15.96 6.29 -8.04
N THR A 33 -15.04 5.49 -7.52
CA THR A 33 -14.32 5.76 -6.27
C THR A 33 -12.82 5.83 -6.50
N THR A 34 -12.20 6.79 -5.84
CA THR A 34 -10.75 6.95 -5.73
C THR A 34 -10.28 6.46 -4.36
N LYS A 35 -9.14 5.76 -4.34
CA LYS A 35 -8.55 5.26 -3.09
C LYS A 35 -7.62 6.31 -2.47
N LEU A 36 -7.93 6.75 -1.26
CA LEU A 36 -7.09 7.63 -0.46
C LEU A 36 -6.31 6.84 0.58
N PHE A 37 -5.11 7.32 0.91
CA PHE A 37 -4.24 6.70 1.91
C PHE A 37 -3.82 7.72 2.96
N ALA A 38 -4.08 7.41 4.23
CA ALA A 38 -3.52 8.13 5.35
C ALA A 38 -2.13 7.56 5.65
N VAL A 39 -1.09 8.38 5.58
CA VAL A 39 0.29 7.91 5.68
C VAL A 39 1.13 8.74 6.65
N VAL A 40 2.12 8.09 7.26
CA VAL A 40 3.20 8.75 8.00
C VAL A 40 4.42 8.82 7.11
N LEU A 41 4.95 10.02 6.95
CA LEU A 41 6.18 10.25 6.22
C LEU A 41 7.36 9.90 7.12
N LEU A 42 8.30 9.15 6.55
CA LEU A 42 9.57 8.88 7.20
C LEU A 42 10.48 10.11 7.10
N ASP A 43 11.24 10.36 8.15
CA ASP A 43 12.34 11.32 8.10
C ASP A 43 13.52 10.76 7.29
N ALA A 44 14.61 11.52 7.18
CA ALA A 44 15.79 11.08 6.42
C ALA A 44 16.40 9.79 7.00
N ALA A 45 16.51 9.69 8.32
CA ALA A 45 17.09 8.53 8.99
C ALA A 45 16.22 7.27 8.84
N GLY A 46 14.89 7.42 8.93
CA GLY A 46 13.95 6.33 8.72
C GLY A 46 13.97 5.82 7.28
N ARG A 47 14.09 6.71 6.29
CA ARG A 47 14.27 6.31 4.88
C ARG A 47 15.58 5.54 4.68
N GLU A 48 16.68 6.06 5.21
CA GLU A 48 17.99 5.40 5.12
C GLU A 48 17.98 4.00 5.75
N ALA A 49 17.36 3.84 6.92
CA ALA A 49 17.22 2.56 7.59
C ALA A 49 16.43 1.53 6.77
N VAL A 50 15.32 1.95 6.13
CA VAL A 50 14.53 1.06 5.26
C VAL A 50 15.31 0.69 3.99
N CYS A 51 16.01 1.65 3.38
CA CYS A 51 16.87 1.38 2.24
C CYS A 51 17.98 0.38 2.56
N GLY A 52 18.67 0.56 3.69
CA GLY A 52 19.70 -0.38 4.13
C GLY A 52 19.14 -1.80 4.38
N ALA A 53 17.93 -1.91 4.92
CA ALA A 53 17.27 -3.21 5.06
C ALA A 53 16.94 -3.86 3.71
N VAL A 54 16.48 -3.07 2.73
CA VAL A 54 16.23 -3.54 1.35
C VAL A 54 17.52 -3.99 0.67
N GLU A 55 18.60 -3.23 0.79
CA GLU A 55 19.91 -3.60 0.26
C GLU A 55 20.42 -4.90 0.88
N GLY A 56 20.34 -5.03 2.21
CA GLY A 56 20.70 -6.28 2.90
C GLY A 56 19.89 -7.49 2.43
N MET A 57 18.59 -7.32 2.13
CA MET A 57 17.79 -8.39 1.53
C MET A 57 18.25 -8.76 0.12
N ARG A 58 18.67 -7.78 -0.69
CA ARG A 58 19.19 -8.03 -2.05
C ARG A 58 20.49 -8.82 -2.01
N ASP A 59 21.37 -8.49 -1.07
CA ASP A 59 22.67 -9.16 -0.91
C ASP A 59 22.56 -10.60 -0.38
N THR A 60 21.51 -10.89 0.38
CA THR A 60 21.29 -12.21 1.00
C THR A 60 20.44 -13.14 0.14
N PHE A 61 19.80 -12.64 -0.92
CA PHE A 61 18.96 -13.46 -1.77
C PHE A 61 19.81 -14.35 -2.69
N PRO A 62 19.48 -15.65 -2.84
CA PRO A 62 20.25 -16.59 -3.66
C PRO A 62 20.11 -16.36 -5.18
N LEU A 63 19.38 -15.31 -5.58
CA LEU A 63 19.22 -14.90 -6.97
C LEU A 63 20.17 -13.73 -7.25
N ASP A 64 20.83 -13.77 -8.40
CA ASP A 64 21.58 -12.62 -8.92
C ASP A 64 20.72 -11.34 -8.87
N ALA A 65 21.26 -10.27 -8.29
CA ALA A 65 20.60 -8.99 -8.13
C ALA A 65 20.02 -8.47 -9.46
N ALA A 66 20.73 -8.68 -10.58
CA ALA A 66 20.25 -8.27 -11.91
C ALA A 66 19.01 -9.04 -12.37
N ARG A 67 18.82 -10.27 -11.86
CA ARG A 67 17.61 -11.07 -12.12
C ARG A 67 16.48 -10.65 -11.19
N LEU A 68 16.80 -10.31 -9.94
CA LEU A 68 15.83 -9.82 -8.96
C LEU A 68 15.22 -8.49 -9.42
N ASP A 69 16.03 -7.57 -9.94
CA ASP A 69 15.60 -6.26 -10.45
C ASP A 69 14.71 -6.35 -11.71
N LYS A 70 14.78 -7.47 -12.45
CA LYS A 70 13.89 -7.73 -13.60
C LYS A 70 12.52 -8.25 -13.19
N ILE A 71 12.43 -8.82 -11.98
CA ILE A 71 11.23 -9.50 -11.49
C ILE A 71 10.49 -8.61 -10.48
N LEU A 72 11.23 -7.85 -9.68
CA LEU A 72 10.70 -6.95 -8.67
C LEU A 72 10.71 -5.51 -9.16
N ARG A 73 9.62 -4.81 -8.90
CA ARG A 73 9.56 -3.35 -9.01
C ARG A 73 9.90 -2.76 -7.65
N TRP A 74 11.14 -2.33 -7.50
CA TRP A 74 11.57 -1.65 -6.28
C TRP A 74 10.85 -0.30 -6.13
N VAL A 75 10.48 0.01 -4.89
CA VAL A 75 9.88 1.30 -4.54
C VAL A 75 11.01 2.31 -4.36
N ASP A 76 10.84 3.50 -4.91
CA ASP A 76 11.81 4.59 -4.74
C ASP A 76 11.89 5.01 -3.27
N ALA A 77 13.10 5.22 -2.78
CA ALA A 77 13.37 5.59 -1.39
C ALA A 77 12.65 6.88 -0.96
N GLY A 78 12.56 7.86 -1.85
CA GLY A 78 11.89 9.13 -1.60
C GLY A 78 10.37 9.00 -1.48
N SER A 79 9.79 7.94 -2.06
CA SER A 79 8.37 7.64 -2.00
C SER A 79 7.94 6.77 -0.81
N LEU A 80 8.91 6.33 0.02
CA LEU A 80 8.62 5.48 1.18
C LEU A 80 7.80 6.22 2.23
N HIS A 81 6.73 5.56 2.65
CA HIS A 81 5.84 6.02 3.70
C HIS A 81 5.28 4.81 4.47
N MET A 82 4.82 5.04 5.69
CA MET A 82 4.09 4.05 6.45
C MET A 82 2.59 4.30 6.25
N THR A 83 1.90 3.36 5.60
CA THR A 83 0.45 3.42 5.43
C THR A 83 -0.24 3.10 6.76
N LEU A 84 -1.07 4.02 7.26
CA LEU A 84 -1.88 3.80 8.45
C LEU A 84 -3.25 3.23 8.08
N HIS A 85 -3.87 3.78 7.04
CA HIS A 85 -5.21 3.42 6.62
C HIS A 85 -5.45 3.74 5.15
N SER A 86 -6.45 3.08 4.55
CA SER A 86 -6.91 3.37 3.20
C SER A 86 -8.42 3.49 3.16
N LEU A 87 -8.93 4.46 2.40
CA LEU A 87 -10.33 4.80 2.26
C LEU A 87 -10.71 4.76 0.78
N GLU A 88 -11.91 4.27 0.45
CA GLU A 88 -12.49 4.40 -0.89
C GLU A 88 -13.47 5.57 -0.85
N VAL A 89 -13.23 6.59 -1.68
CA VAL A 89 -13.94 7.86 -1.65
C VAL A 89 -14.55 8.12 -3.02
N PRO A 90 -15.84 8.49 -3.12
CA PRO A 90 -16.43 8.88 -4.40
C PRO A 90 -15.63 9.99 -5.09
N ASP A 91 -15.44 9.91 -6.40
CA ASP A 91 -14.55 10.81 -7.14
C ASP A 91 -14.91 12.31 -6.96
N GLY A 92 -16.18 12.62 -6.72
CA GLY A 92 -16.66 13.99 -6.46
C GLY A 92 -16.38 14.53 -5.06
N GLU A 93 -15.94 13.68 -4.13
CA GLU A 93 -15.75 14.01 -2.69
C GLU A 93 -14.28 13.94 -2.26
N VAL A 94 -13.37 13.62 -3.18
CA VAL A 94 -11.94 13.37 -2.87
C VAL A 94 -11.28 14.56 -2.18
N GLU A 95 -11.49 15.78 -2.70
CA GLU A 95 -10.89 17.00 -2.15
C GLU A 95 -11.45 17.32 -0.76
N GLU A 96 -12.78 17.23 -0.58
CA GLU A 96 -13.44 17.45 0.71
C GLU A 96 -12.95 16.46 1.78
N VAL A 97 -12.86 15.17 1.44
CA VAL A 97 -12.37 14.15 2.38
C VAL A 97 -10.88 14.34 2.68
N ALA A 98 -10.07 14.74 1.71
CA ALA A 98 -8.67 15.04 1.92
C ALA A 98 -8.49 16.21 2.90
N ASP A 99 -9.21 17.32 2.68
CA ASP A 99 -9.17 18.50 3.56
C ASP A 99 -9.62 18.16 4.98
N ALA A 100 -10.69 17.38 5.13
CA ALA A 100 -11.18 16.93 6.44
C ALA A 100 -10.15 16.05 7.17
N LEU A 101 -9.42 15.19 6.45
CA LEU A 101 -8.34 14.38 7.01
C LEU A 101 -7.16 15.25 7.44
N GLU A 102 -6.77 16.24 6.63
CA GLU A 102 -5.69 17.18 6.99
C GLU A 102 -6.05 17.99 8.24
N GLU A 103 -7.27 18.51 8.32
CA GLU A 103 -7.76 19.23 9.50
C GLU A 103 -7.74 18.33 10.75
N ALA A 104 -8.24 17.10 10.64
CA ALA A 104 -8.26 16.16 11.76
C ALA A 104 -6.84 15.84 12.26
N VAL A 105 -5.88 15.65 11.34
CA VAL A 105 -4.47 15.42 11.69
C VAL A 105 -3.86 16.65 12.36
N ALA A 106 -4.14 17.85 11.86
CA ALA A 106 -3.65 19.10 12.44
C ALA A 106 -4.22 19.34 13.85
N ALA A 107 -5.52 19.09 14.05
CA ALA A 107 -6.20 19.25 15.33
C ALA A 107 -5.74 18.23 16.38
N SER A 108 -5.27 17.06 15.95
CA SER A 108 -4.84 15.97 16.85
C SER A 108 -3.53 16.25 17.59
N ASN A 109 -2.79 17.31 17.22
CA ASN A 109 -1.53 17.73 17.84
C ASN A 109 -0.53 16.56 18.04
N ILE A 110 -0.41 15.70 17.04
CA ILE A 110 0.40 14.48 17.09
C ILE A 110 1.87 14.87 17.16
N SER A 111 2.54 14.50 18.26
CA SER A 111 3.98 14.70 18.41
C SER A 111 4.76 13.67 17.56
N PRO A 112 5.97 14.01 17.07
CA PRO A 112 6.85 13.04 16.45
C PRO A 112 7.08 11.84 17.38
N PHE A 113 7.08 10.64 16.82
CA PHE A 113 7.24 9.39 17.55
C PHE A 113 8.24 8.48 16.83
N THR A 114 8.79 7.53 17.57
CA THR A 114 9.69 6.51 17.04
C THR A 114 8.96 5.18 16.98
N VAL A 115 9.20 4.43 15.90
CA VAL A 115 8.76 3.05 15.75
C VAL A 115 9.95 2.14 15.53
N ARG A 116 9.80 0.87 15.89
CA ARG A 116 10.79 -0.16 15.58
C ARG A 116 10.33 -0.98 14.40
N THR A 117 11.25 -1.31 13.50
CA THR A 117 10.97 -2.21 12.39
C THR A 117 11.00 -3.66 12.87
N GLY A 118 9.98 -4.44 12.48
CA GLY A 118 9.74 -5.82 12.89
C GLY A 118 10.20 -6.86 11.88
N ALA A 119 9.40 -7.90 11.65
CA ALA A 119 9.67 -8.89 10.63
C ALA A 119 9.29 -8.38 9.22
N VAL A 120 9.96 -8.92 8.20
CA VAL A 120 9.55 -8.75 6.80
C VAL A 120 8.39 -9.70 6.50
N GLY A 121 7.36 -9.17 5.85
CA GLY A 121 6.21 -9.92 5.37
C GLY A 121 6.02 -9.78 3.87
N CYS A 122 5.09 -10.57 3.32
CA CYS A 122 4.74 -10.50 1.91
C CYS A 122 3.24 -10.68 1.68
N PHE A 123 2.64 -9.80 0.90
CA PHE A 123 1.35 -10.04 0.27
C PHE A 123 1.56 -10.82 -1.01
N TRP A 124 0.89 -11.97 -1.09
CA TRP A 124 1.02 -12.91 -2.19
C TRP A 124 -0.12 -12.73 -3.19
N ALA A 125 0.19 -12.75 -4.49
CA ALA A 125 -0.79 -12.91 -5.54
C ALA A 125 -0.86 -14.38 -6.01
N PRO A 126 -1.99 -14.85 -6.54
CA PRO A 126 -2.04 -16.12 -7.24
C PRO A 126 -1.02 -16.13 -8.39
N GLY A 127 -0.10 -17.08 -8.36
CA GLY A 127 0.76 -17.35 -9.51
C GLY A 127 -0.07 -18.10 -10.54
N GLY A 128 -0.04 -17.68 -11.81
CA GLY A 128 -0.66 -18.43 -12.90
C GLY A 128 -0.17 -19.89 -12.99
N SER A 129 -0.68 -20.62 -13.99
CA SER A 129 -0.56 -22.08 -14.15
C SER A 129 0.77 -22.69 -13.70
N GLY A 130 0.82 -23.15 -12.45
CA GLY A 130 1.87 -24.02 -11.91
C GLY A 130 2.79 -23.43 -10.82
N TRP A 131 2.81 -22.11 -10.59
CA TRP A 131 3.74 -21.48 -9.63
C TRP A 131 3.17 -21.28 -8.22
N GLY A 132 1.91 -21.64 -7.98
CA GLY A 132 1.26 -21.45 -6.67
C GLY A 132 1.00 -19.98 -6.37
N ARG A 133 1.94 -19.29 -5.74
CA ARG A 133 1.83 -17.87 -5.34
C ARG A 133 3.09 -17.10 -5.71
N VAL A 134 2.92 -15.87 -6.19
CA VAL A 134 4.03 -14.94 -6.48
C VAL A 134 4.00 -13.78 -5.49
N PRO A 135 5.16 -13.32 -4.99
CA PRO A 135 5.21 -12.17 -4.09
C PRO A 135 4.78 -10.92 -4.86
N ARG A 136 3.77 -10.23 -4.35
CA ARG A 136 3.21 -9.02 -4.98
C ARG A 136 3.74 -7.75 -4.31
N VAL A 137 3.77 -7.75 -2.98
CA VAL A 137 4.26 -6.64 -2.17
C VAL A 137 5.05 -7.24 -1.03
N ILE A 138 6.29 -6.78 -0.85
CA ILE A 138 7.09 -7.07 0.34
C ILE A 138 6.94 -5.86 1.26
N TRP A 139 6.70 -6.11 2.54
CA TRP A 139 6.50 -5.05 3.53
C TRP A 139 7.34 -5.32 4.77
N GLN A 140 7.74 -4.25 5.44
CA GLN A 140 8.44 -4.28 6.71
C GLN A 140 7.44 -4.01 7.82
N GLY A 141 7.29 -4.93 8.77
CA GLY A 141 6.43 -4.72 9.92
C GLY A 141 6.94 -3.59 10.80
N VAL A 142 6.05 -3.00 11.59
CA VAL A 142 6.38 -1.99 12.60
C VAL A 142 5.80 -2.41 13.94
N HIS A 143 6.50 -2.09 15.02
CA HIS A 143 6.05 -2.29 16.41
C HIS A 143 6.51 -1.14 17.30
N GLU A 144 5.84 -0.96 18.44
CA GLU A 144 6.23 0.00 19.49
C GLU A 144 7.56 -0.37 20.17
#